data_AF-A0A168RAS9-F1
#
_entry.id   AF-A0A168RAS9-F1
#
_cell.length_a   1.000
_cell.length_b   1.000
_cell.length_c   1.000
_cell.angle_alpha   90.00
_cell.angle_beta   90.00
_cell.angle_gamma   90.00
#
_symmetry.space_group_name_H-M   'P 1'
#
loop_
_entity.id
_entity.type
_entity.pdbx_description
1 polymer ?
#
loop_
_entity_poly.entity_id
_entity_poly.type
_entity_poly.pdbx_seq_one_letter_code
_entity_poly.pdbx_strand_id
1 'polypeptide(L)'
;MKTYFNSQSLLNHYSYNALSTMSFLTNCTSVDNRLFYSTPSCPSVSDLGSRDRNKENSNSQFIIIHEGQQIALSYDFIEWLRGFTDAEGCFLIAKTGNTFAFRFLIKLHADDVNALNYIRNSLGGIGDVISVGSVAYYKVTSQKGIKFILEIFTKYPLNSNKHLDFIAFREAYELYVSSVSKTEELAKEIVILKDSMNKKRTNFDSEKPHKINITDNWLLGFVEGDGSFCVAKTGLILTFSLGQKGNLALMEAIQSYLFNLANKNSSTTGRTEVQGESINFIYLTKSSRKSSSEIIYVLIVKNKDYIENILIPYFDSLIFHSKKELDYLDWKSIGKLKNLGLHYLPEGVKLIELILSQMNENRLSSRGIKPVERNFIQSEVIRLLQGPSNYEIREGRIFIKSLNKYHSGRTKTKVELKDQEGLVFKTFDSMNKCAEFLGVSTHTVSKRIKSNSPVIFNNKEFIIHVC
;
A
#
# COMPACT_ATOMS: atom_id res chain seq x y z
N MET A 1 2.95 -12.90 23.59
CA MET A 1 3.95 -11.84 23.86
C MET A 1 4.72 -11.52 22.59
N LYS A 2 4.28 -10.50 21.83
CA LYS A 2 5.10 -9.86 20.79
C LYS A 2 5.47 -8.50 21.36
N THR A 3 6.74 -8.31 21.66
CA THR A 3 7.32 -7.04 22.13
C THR A 3 7.46 -6.07 20.96
N TYR A 4 6.89 -4.89 21.13
CA TYR A 4 7.00 -3.75 20.23
C TYR A 4 8.32 -3.01 20.48
N PHE A 5 9.00 -2.58 19.41
CA PHE A 5 10.16 -1.71 19.51
C PHE A 5 9.71 -0.34 20.04
N ASN A 6 10.18 -0.03 21.24
CA ASN A 6 9.97 1.23 21.93
C ASN A 6 11.18 2.14 21.63
N SER A 7 10.97 3.30 21.03
CA SER A 7 12.00 4.33 20.91
C SER A 7 11.38 5.69 21.25
N GLN A 8 11.16 5.91 22.55
CA GLN A 8 10.92 7.23 23.14
C GLN A 8 11.29 7.20 24.63
N SER A 9 12.40 7.85 24.98
CA SER A 9 12.68 8.52 26.24
C SER A 9 13.51 9.74 25.82
N LEU A 10 13.26 11.00 26.22
CA LEU A 10 12.86 11.55 27.50
C LEU A 10 11.97 12.80 27.25
N LEU A 11 10.88 12.92 28.01
CA LEU A 11 10.12 14.15 28.22
C LEU A 11 10.34 14.55 29.69
N ASN A 12 10.86 15.75 29.92
CA ASN A 12 10.85 16.37 31.24
C ASN A 12 9.67 17.34 31.34
N HIS A 13 9.00 17.22 32.48
CA HIS A 13 7.85 17.97 32.99
C HIS A 13 7.99 19.49 32.88
N TYR A 14 6.90 20.17 32.51
CA TYR A 14 6.40 21.33 33.23
C TYR A 14 4.87 21.39 33.16
N SER A 15 4.26 21.31 34.33
CA SER A 15 2.85 21.51 34.65
C SER A 15 2.56 22.98 34.94
N TYR A 16 1.43 23.54 34.49
CA TYR A 16 0.66 24.54 35.24
C TYR A 16 -0.80 24.62 34.76
N ASN A 17 -1.69 24.69 35.74
CA ASN A 17 -3.16 24.81 35.68
C ASN A 17 -3.64 26.19 35.20
N ALA A 18 -4.85 26.26 34.61
CA ALA A 18 -5.89 27.23 34.98
C ALA A 18 -7.24 26.94 34.30
N LEU A 19 -8.31 27.22 35.05
CA LEU A 19 -9.74 26.94 34.84
C LEU A 19 -10.48 27.98 33.96
N SER A 20 -11.63 27.56 33.41
CA SER A 20 -12.97 28.20 33.45
C SER A 20 -13.76 27.93 32.15
N THR A 21 -14.75 27.03 32.19
CA THR A 21 -16.20 27.30 32.23
C THR A 21 -16.74 28.28 31.19
N MET A 22 -17.42 27.79 30.15
CA MET A 22 -18.76 28.26 29.81
C MET A 22 -19.52 27.26 28.93
N SER A 23 -20.70 26.90 29.41
CA SER A 23 -21.77 26.14 28.77
C SER A 23 -22.64 27.05 27.90
N PHE A 24 -23.00 26.62 26.68
CA PHE A 24 -24.28 26.97 26.08
C PHE A 24 -24.85 25.84 25.22
N LEU A 25 -26.17 25.80 25.22
CA LEU A 25 -27.11 24.73 24.88
C LEU A 25 -27.50 24.74 23.37
N THR A 26 -27.55 23.54 22.80
CA THR A 26 -28.55 22.93 21.89
C THR A 26 -29.07 23.59 20.60
N ASN A 27 -29.23 22.68 19.61
CA ASN A 27 -30.21 22.61 18.51
C ASN A 27 -29.91 23.39 17.21
N CYS A 28 -29.67 22.67 16.10
CA CYS A 28 -30.73 22.38 15.11
C CYS A 28 -30.21 21.66 13.84
N THR A 29 -31.01 20.66 13.45
CA THR A 29 -31.40 20.24 12.09
C THR A 29 -30.36 19.73 11.08
N SER A 30 -30.62 18.48 10.69
CA SER A 30 -30.21 17.78 9.47
C SER A 30 -30.34 18.63 8.20
N VAL A 31 -29.29 18.65 7.39
CA VAL A 31 -29.39 19.03 5.97
C VAL A 31 -28.62 17.99 5.16
N ASP A 32 -29.38 17.19 4.42
CA ASP A 32 -28.96 16.40 3.28
C ASP A 32 -28.22 17.30 2.27
N ASN A 33 -26.99 16.93 1.90
CA ASN A 33 -26.33 17.48 0.71
C ASN A 33 -25.82 16.32 -0.16
N ARG A 34 -26.74 15.77 -0.96
CA ARG A 34 -26.41 15.17 -2.26
C ARG A 34 -26.35 16.27 -3.32
N LEU A 35 -25.61 15.99 -4.39
CA LEU A 35 -25.45 16.77 -5.64
C LEU A 35 -24.27 17.77 -5.56
N PHE A 36 -23.35 17.92 -6.52
CA PHE A 36 -23.30 17.60 -7.95
C PHE A 36 -21.83 17.35 -8.37
N TYR A 37 -21.57 16.33 -9.19
CA TYR A 37 -20.44 16.34 -10.14
C TYR A 37 -21.02 16.15 -11.54
N SER A 38 -21.17 17.26 -12.26
CA SER A 38 -21.44 17.28 -13.70
C SER A 38 -20.12 17.12 -14.45
N THR A 39 -20.01 16.04 -15.21
CA THR A 39 -18.96 15.84 -16.22
C THR A 39 -19.32 16.57 -17.51
N PRO A 40 -18.35 17.17 -18.24
CA PRO A 40 -18.54 17.54 -19.63
C PRO A 40 -18.17 16.35 -20.53
N SER A 41 -19.08 16.04 -21.45
CA SER A 41 -18.97 15.07 -22.55
C SER A 41 -18.42 15.72 -23.82
N CYS A 42 -17.62 14.97 -24.59
CA CYS A 42 -17.52 14.94 -26.08
C CYS A 42 -16.19 14.28 -26.54
N PRO A 43 -16.06 13.82 -27.81
CA PRO A 43 -16.91 12.90 -28.56
C PRO A 43 -16.10 11.71 -29.14
N SER A 44 -16.82 10.75 -29.69
CA SER A 44 -16.38 9.51 -30.34
C SER A 44 -15.48 9.72 -31.57
N VAL A 45 -14.43 8.90 -31.70
CA VAL A 45 -13.82 8.52 -32.98
C VAL A 45 -13.55 7.00 -32.97
N SER A 46 -14.02 6.37 -34.04
CA SER A 46 -14.03 4.95 -34.34
C SER A 46 -12.69 4.41 -34.88
N ASP A 47 -12.44 3.14 -34.56
CA ASP A 47 -11.71 2.09 -35.30
C ASP A 47 -10.24 2.31 -35.74
N LEU A 48 -9.33 1.49 -35.18
CA LEU A 48 -8.73 0.33 -35.86
C LEU A 48 -7.66 -0.38 -34.99
N GLY A 49 -7.96 -1.63 -34.61
CA GLY A 49 -7.03 -2.77 -34.56
C GLY A 49 -5.73 -2.71 -33.73
N SER A 50 -5.76 -3.21 -32.50
CA SER A 50 -4.77 -4.22 -32.06
C SER A 50 -5.31 -4.99 -30.84
N ARG A 51 -5.58 -6.29 -31.05
CA ARG A 51 -5.88 -7.27 -30.02
C ARG A 51 -4.57 -7.78 -29.43
N ASP A 52 -4.40 -7.71 -28.12
CA ASP A 52 -3.99 -8.89 -27.35
C ASP A 52 -4.27 -8.75 -25.83
N ARG A 53 -5.39 -9.38 -25.45
CA ARG A 53 -5.64 -10.27 -24.28
C ARG A 53 -4.88 -10.05 -22.97
N ASN A 54 -5.57 -9.41 -22.01
CA ASN A 54 -5.87 -9.95 -20.65
C ASN A 54 -6.66 -8.91 -19.83
N LYS A 55 -7.87 -8.56 -20.30
CA LYS A 55 -8.94 -8.05 -19.44
C LYS A 55 -9.96 -9.17 -19.37
N GLU A 56 -9.82 -10.08 -18.41
CA GLU A 56 -11.01 -10.79 -17.94
C GLU A 56 -12.01 -9.71 -17.52
N ASN A 57 -13.22 -9.80 -18.06
CA ASN A 57 -14.24 -8.76 -17.95
C ASN A 57 -14.45 -8.45 -16.46
N SER A 58 -14.25 -7.20 -16.03
CA SER A 58 -14.48 -6.75 -14.65
C SER A 58 -15.94 -6.97 -14.18
N ASN A 59 -16.82 -7.32 -15.12
CA ASN A 59 -18.21 -7.68 -14.87
C ASN A 59 -18.45 -9.20 -14.71
N SER A 60 -17.41 -10.02 -14.67
CA SER A 60 -17.56 -11.46 -14.44
C SER A 60 -17.88 -11.74 -12.97
N GLN A 61 -19.03 -12.37 -12.73
CA GLN A 61 -19.42 -12.85 -11.41
C GLN A 61 -19.05 -14.32 -11.27
N PHE A 62 -18.46 -14.68 -10.14
CA PHE A 62 -18.33 -16.08 -9.76
C PHE A 62 -19.57 -16.51 -8.98
N ILE A 63 -20.32 -17.44 -9.56
CA ILE A 63 -21.54 -17.96 -8.96
C ILE A 63 -21.22 -19.29 -8.27
N ILE A 64 -21.60 -19.40 -7.01
CA ILE A 64 -21.52 -20.63 -6.21
C ILE A 64 -22.90 -20.91 -5.62
N ILE A 65 -23.32 -22.18 -5.64
CA ILE A 65 -24.54 -22.62 -4.98
C ILE A 65 -24.19 -23.08 -3.57
N HIS A 66 -24.73 -22.39 -2.57
CA HIS A 66 -24.54 -22.74 -1.17
C HIS A 66 -25.92 -22.96 -0.52
N GLU A 67 -26.17 -24.18 -0.02
CA GLU A 67 -27.44 -24.52 0.63
C GLU A 67 -28.70 -24.22 -0.21
N GLY A 68 -28.60 -24.35 -1.54
CA GLY A 68 -29.70 -24.05 -2.47
C GLY A 68 -29.85 -22.55 -2.80
N GLN A 69 -29.06 -21.69 -2.16
CA GLN A 69 -28.99 -20.27 -2.50
C GLN A 69 -27.85 -20.00 -3.49
N GLN A 70 -28.14 -19.19 -4.51
CA GLN A 70 -27.13 -18.69 -5.43
C GLN A 70 -26.42 -17.49 -4.80
N ILE A 71 -25.10 -17.60 -4.63
CA ILE A 71 -24.24 -16.51 -4.16
C ILE A 71 -23.38 -16.06 -5.34
N ALA A 72 -23.50 -14.79 -5.72
CA ALA A 72 -22.71 -14.18 -6.78
C ALA A 72 -21.63 -13.28 -6.17
N LEU A 73 -20.36 -13.63 -6.41
CA LEU A 73 -19.20 -12.89 -5.95
C LEU A 73 -18.63 -12.09 -7.11
N SER A 74 -18.38 -10.79 -6.93
CA SER A 74 -17.67 -10.01 -7.95
C SER A 74 -16.21 -10.44 -8.02
N TYR A 75 -15.62 -10.40 -9.22
CA TYR A 75 -14.20 -10.70 -9.40
C TYR A 75 -13.31 -9.82 -8.51
N ASP A 76 -13.61 -8.52 -8.43
CA ASP A 76 -12.87 -7.56 -7.59
C ASP A 76 -12.88 -7.94 -6.11
N PHE A 77 -14.04 -8.36 -5.58
CA PHE A 77 -14.13 -8.83 -4.20
C PHE A 77 -13.31 -10.11 -3.99
N ILE A 78 -13.32 -11.05 -4.93
CA ILE A 78 -12.55 -12.30 -4.82
C ILE A 78 -11.05 -12.01 -4.79
N GLU A 79 -10.57 -11.15 -5.70
CA GLU A 79 -9.18 -10.73 -5.75
C GLU A 79 -8.77 -10.03 -4.45
N TRP A 80 -9.59 -9.09 -3.98
CA TRP A 80 -9.37 -8.42 -2.69
C TRP A 80 -9.36 -9.41 -1.52
N LEU A 81 -10.32 -10.32 -1.44
CA LEU A 81 -10.41 -11.33 -0.39
C LEU A 81 -9.19 -12.25 -0.41
N ARG A 82 -8.67 -12.62 -1.59
CA ARG A 82 -7.42 -13.38 -1.71
C ARG A 82 -6.24 -12.62 -1.13
N GLY A 83 -6.05 -11.38 -1.54
CA GLY A 83 -4.96 -10.54 -1.03
C GLY A 83 -5.03 -10.34 0.48
N PHE A 84 -6.23 -10.04 0.97
CA PHE A 84 -6.48 -9.86 2.40
C PHE A 84 -6.27 -11.16 3.18
N THR A 85 -6.65 -12.31 2.59
CA THR A 85 -6.40 -13.64 3.17
C THR A 85 -4.91 -13.98 3.18
N ASP A 86 -4.15 -13.62 2.14
CA ASP A 86 -2.69 -13.79 2.10
C ASP A 86 -1.99 -13.03 3.25
N ALA A 87 -2.52 -11.87 3.63
CA ALA A 87 -2.01 -11.09 4.77
C ALA A 87 -2.53 -11.60 6.13
N GLU A 88 -3.85 -11.64 6.34
CA GLU A 88 -4.49 -11.78 7.66
C GLU A 88 -5.20 -13.13 7.89
N GLY A 89 -5.33 -13.95 6.85
CA GLY A 89 -6.05 -15.21 6.90
C GLY A 89 -5.28 -16.37 7.55
N CYS A 90 -6.01 -17.30 8.12
CA CYS A 90 -5.49 -18.51 8.74
C CYS A 90 -6.41 -19.72 8.52
N PHE A 91 -5.82 -20.81 8.02
CA PHE A 91 -6.45 -22.13 7.95
C PHE A 91 -6.00 -22.98 9.14
N LEU A 92 -6.95 -23.51 9.90
CA LEU A 92 -6.68 -24.21 11.15
C LEU A 92 -7.43 -25.54 11.21
N ILE A 93 -6.70 -26.61 11.51
CA ILE A 93 -7.26 -27.92 11.87
C ILE A 93 -7.04 -28.13 13.37
N ALA A 94 -8.14 -28.25 14.11
CA ALA A 94 -8.13 -28.63 15.53
C ALA A 94 -8.44 -30.12 15.66
N LYS A 95 -7.76 -30.81 16.60
CA LYS A 95 -7.95 -32.24 16.88
C LYS A 95 -8.54 -32.42 18.28
N THR A 96 -9.55 -33.28 18.41
CA THR A 96 -10.14 -33.70 19.69
C THR A 96 -10.38 -35.21 19.64
N GLY A 97 -9.58 -35.99 20.36
CA GLY A 97 -9.55 -37.45 20.19
C GLY A 97 -9.20 -37.82 18.75
N ASN A 98 -10.06 -38.60 18.08
CA ASN A 98 -9.95 -38.95 16.65
C ASN A 98 -10.83 -38.07 15.74
N THR A 99 -11.40 -36.98 16.28
CA THR A 99 -12.22 -36.04 15.52
C THR A 99 -11.43 -34.77 15.19
N PHE A 100 -11.78 -34.14 14.07
CA PHE A 100 -11.13 -32.94 13.58
C PHE A 100 -12.15 -31.85 13.28
N ALA A 101 -11.79 -30.61 13.63
CA ALA A 101 -12.58 -29.43 13.31
C ALA A 101 -11.76 -28.50 12.41
N PHE A 102 -12.36 -28.13 11.29
CA PHE A 102 -11.75 -27.28 10.25
C PHE A 102 -12.26 -25.84 10.42
N ARG A 103 -11.34 -24.87 10.40
CA ARG A 103 -11.67 -23.47 10.63
C ARG A 103 -10.90 -22.57 9.67
N PHE A 104 -11.61 -21.64 9.04
CA PHE A 104 -11.03 -20.48 8.39
C PHE A 104 -11.23 -19.26 9.28
N LEU A 105 -10.15 -18.51 9.54
CA LEU A 105 -10.13 -17.43 10.51
C LEU A 105 -9.46 -16.20 9.92
N ILE A 106 -10.04 -15.03 10.16
CA ILE A 106 -9.38 -13.73 10.00
C ILE A 106 -9.49 -13.02 11.35
N LYS A 107 -8.37 -12.50 11.84
CA LYS A 107 -8.29 -11.86 13.16
C LYS A 107 -7.76 -10.45 13.02
N LEU A 108 -8.57 -9.45 13.36
CA LEU A 108 -8.19 -8.03 13.31
C LEU A 108 -8.32 -7.38 14.69
N HIS A 109 -7.89 -6.12 14.78
CA HIS A 109 -8.26 -5.27 15.92
C HIS A 109 -9.77 -4.96 15.88
N ALA A 110 -10.41 -4.80 17.04
CA ALA A 110 -11.86 -4.58 17.14
C ALA A 110 -12.35 -3.35 16.34
N ASP A 111 -11.56 -2.28 16.31
CA ASP A 111 -11.86 -1.09 15.49
C ASP A 111 -11.95 -1.34 13.98
N ASP A 112 -11.53 -2.52 13.49
CA ASP A 112 -11.61 -2.92 12.08
C ASP A 112 -12.70 -3.98 11.84
N VAL A 113 -13.65 -4.13 12.77
CA VAL A 113 -14.76 -5.10 12.67
C VAL A 113 -15.61 -4.89 11.41
N ASN A 114 -15.66 -3.67 10.88
CA ASN A 114 -16.38 -3.37 9.64
C ASN A 114 -15.81 -4.11 8.42
N ALA A 115 -14.49 -4.30 8.35
CA ALA A 115 -13.86 -5.11 7.30
C ALA A 115 -14.31 -6.59 7.39
N LEU A 116 -14.45 -7.11 8.61
CA LEU A 116 -14.93 -8.47 8.86
C LEU A 116 -16.42 -8.63 8.50
N ASN A 117 -17.24 -7.63 8.83
CA ASN A 117 -18.64 -7.60 8.45
C ASN A 117 -18.81 -7.49 6.92
N TYR A 118 -17.96 -6.71 6.25
CA TYR A 118 -17.92 -6.64 4.79
C TYR A 118 -17.64 -8.02 4.19
N ILE A 119 -16.60 -8.73 4.65
CA ILE A 119 -16.28 -10.10 4.21
C ILE A 119 -17.48 -11.02 4.40
N ARG A 120 -18.07 -11.04 5.60
CA ARG A 120 -19.23 -11.89 5.91
C ARG A 120 -20.40 -11.60 4.97
N ASN A 121 -20.74 -10.34 4.78
CA ASN A 121 -21.89 -9.94 3.96
C ASN A 121 -21.66 -10.25 2.48
N SER A 122 -20.46 -9.99 1.97
CA SER A 122 -20.08 -10.31 0.59
C SER A 122 -20.06 -11.82 0.32
N LEU A 123 -19.80 -12.65 1.32
CA LEU A 123 -19.89 -14.12 1.24
C LEU A 123 -21.31 -14.65 1.52
N GLY A 124 -22.35 -13.81 1.40
CA GLY A 124 -23.75 -14.23 1.57
C GLY A 124 -24.15 -14.52 3.01
N GLY A 125 -23.43 -13.97 3.99
CA GLY A 125 -23.69 -14.18 5.42
C GLY A 125 -23.03 -15.44 6.00
N ILE A 126 -22.21 -16.14 5.22
CA ILE A 126 -21.45 -17.31 5.68
C ILE A 126 -20.45 -16.90 6.76
N GLY A 127 -20.40 -17.66 7.85
CA GLY A 127 -19.49 -17.42 8.98
C GLY A 127 -20.00 -16.38 9.98
N ASP A 128 -19.25 -16.25 11.07
CA ASP A 128 -19.59 -15.42 12.22
C ASP A 128 -18.53 -14.34 12.47
N VAL A 129 -18.99 -13.15 12.85
CA VAL A 129 -18.12 -12.06 13.31
C VAL A 129 -18.31 -11.89 14.82
N ILE A 130 -17.22 -11.99 15.58
CA ILE A 130 -17.23 -11.91 17.04
C ILE A 130 -16.13 -10.98 17.51
N SER A 131 -16.47 -10.02 18.38
CA SER A 131 -15.53 -9.10 19.01
C SER A 131 -15.35 -9.46 20.48
N VAL A 132 -14.09 -9.60 20.91
CA VAL A 132 -13.71 -9.88 22.31
C VAL A 132 -12.58 -8.94 22.70
N GLY A 133 -12.87 -7.98 23.59
CA GLY A 133 -11.93 -6.93 23.97
C GLY A 133 -11.49 -6.10 22.75
N SER A 134 -10.18 -5.93 22.57
CA SER A 134 -9.60 -5.18 21.45
C SER A 134 -9.40 -6.00 20.17
N VAL A 135 -9.98 -7.20 20.09
CA VAL A 135 -9.80 -8.13 18.97
C VAL A 135 -11.17 -8.48 18.39
N ALA A 136 -11.26 -8.53 17.05
CA ALA A 136 -12.39 -9.09 16.34
C ALA A 136 -11.96 -10.27 15.47
N TYR A 137 -12.87 -11.23 15.29
CA TYR A 137 -12.66 -12.45 14.54
C TYR A 137 -13.78 -12.63 13.53
N TYR A 138 -13.42 -12.93 12.28
CA TYR A 138 -14.30 -13.61 11.35
C TYR A 138 -13.95 -15.10 11.37
N LYS A 139 -14.95 -15.96 11.51
CA LYS A 139 -14.76 -17.40 11.65
C LYS A 139 -15.75 -18.16 10.76
N VAL A 140 -15.24 -19.07 9.95
CA VAL A 140 -16.05 -20.08 9.26
C VAL A 140 -15.68 -21.43 9.86
N THR A 141 -16.67 -22.13 10.44
CA THR A 141 -16.46 -23.42 11.11
C THR A 141 -17.46 -24.50 10.68
N SER A 142 -18.56 -24.12 10.01
CA SER A 142 -19.52 -25.09 9.48
C SER A 142 -18.89 -25.86 8.32
N GLN A 143 -19.19 -27.17 8.22
CA GLN A 143 -18.65 -28.01 7.14
C GLN A 143 -18.96 -27.42 5.76
N LYS A 144 -20.22 -27.04 5.52
CA LYS A 144 -20.62 -26.42 4.25
C LYS A 144 -19.93 -25.07 4.00
N GLY A 145 -19.78 -24.24 5.04
CA GLY A 145 -19.07 -22.97 4.92
C GLY A 145 -17.59 -23.16 4.58
N ILE A 146 -16.93 -24.15 5.18
CA ILE A 146 -15.55 -24.51 4.82
C ILE A 146 -15.49 -24.98 3.37
N LYS A 147 -16.39 -25.86 2.93
CA LYS A 147 -16.47 -26.28 1.51
C LYS A 147 -16.57 -25.06 0.57
N PHE A 148 -17.42 -24.09 0.90
CA PHE A 148 -17.55 -22.86 0.13
C PHE A 148 -16.24 -22.06 0.04
N ILE A 149 -15.52 -21.89 1.15
CA ILE A 149 -14.20 -21.25 1.17
C ILE A 149 -13.18 -22.02 0.32
N LEU A 150 -13.22 -23.36 0.37
CA LEU A 150 -12.34 -24.22 -0.43
C LEU A 150 -12.59 -24.07 -1.93
N GLU A 151 -13.85 -23.95 -2.35
CA GLU A 151 -14.22 -23.74 -3.76
C GLU A 151 -13.67 -22.40 -4.29
N ILE A 152 -13.75 -21.32 -3.50
CA ILE A 152 -13.18 -20.01 -3.85
C ILE A 152 -11.67 -20.11 -4.07
N PHE A 153 -10.92 -20.59 -3.07
CA PHE A 153 -9.46 -20.57 -3.15
C PHE A 153 -8.88 -21.71 -4.00
N THR A 154 -9.68 -22.72 -4.36
CA THR A 154 -9.30 -23.69 -5.40
C THR A 154 -9.38 -23.05 -6.78
N LYS A 155 -10.44 -22.28 -7.06
CA LYS A 155 -10.58 -21.57 -8.34
C LYS A 155 -9.66 -20.37 -8.46
N TYR A 156 -9.45 -19.65 -7.37
CA TYR A 156 -8.60 -18.47 -7.30
C TYR A 156 -7.52 -18.65 -6.21
N PRO A 157 -6.38 -19.28 -6.56
CA PRO A 157 -5.31 -19.63 -5.62
C PRO A 157 -4.70 -18.43 -4.89
N LEU A 158 -4.35 -18.58 -3.61
CA LEU A 158 -3.55 -17.61 -2.86
C LEU A 158 -2.14 -17.47 -3.44
N ASN A 159 -1.51 -16.30 -3.32
CA ASN A 159 -0.18 -16.00 -3.90
C ASN A 159 1.00 -16.22 -2.93
N SER A 160 0.76 -16.19 -1.61
CA SER A 160 1.81 -16.41 -0.61
C SER A 160 2.02 -17.89 -0.28
N ASN A 161 3.03 -18.19 0.55
CA ASN A 161 3.26 -19.50 1.15
C ASN A 161 2.03 -20.04 1.91
N LYS A 162 1.06 -19.18 2.27
CA LYS A 162 -0.24 -19.60 2.82
C LYS A 162 -1.03 -20.49 1.85
N HIS A 163 -0.74 -20.42 0.55
CA HIS A 163 -1.28 -21.36 -0.43
C HIS A 163 -0.92 -22.82 -0.10
N LEU A 164 0.27 -23.08 0.42
CA LEU A 164 0.68 -24.42 0.84
C LEU A 164 -0.14 -24.90 2.04
N ASP A 165 -0.41 -24.01 3.00
CA ASP A 165 -1.30 -24.29 4.12
C ASP A 165 -2.72 -24.58 3.65
N PHE A 166 -3.21 -23.83 2.67
CA PHE A 166 -4.50 -24.06 2.04
C PHE A 166 -4.58 -25.44 1.36
N ILE A 167 -3.55 -25.87 0.62
CA ILE A 167 -3.52 -27.19 -0.03
C ILE A 167 -3.62 -28.31 1.01
N ALA A 168 -2.76 -28.29 2.03
CA ALA A 168 -2.79 -29.30 3.09
C ALA A 168 -4.12 -29.28 3.88
N PHE A 169 -4.68 -28.08 4.10
CA PHE A 169 -5.98 -27.93 4.73
C PHE A 169 -7.12 -28.53 3.92
N ARG A 170 -7.14 -28.30 2.60
CA ARG A 170 -8.14 -28.84 1.68
C ARG A 170 -8.06 -30.36 1.62
N GLU A 171 -6.86 -30.91 1.46
CA GLU A 171 -6.63 -32.36 1.40
C GLU A 171 -7.11 -33.05 2.69
N ALA A 172 -6.74 -32.50 3.85
CA ALA A 172 -7.19 -33.01 5.13
C ALA A 172 -8.72 -32.93 5.30
N TYR A 173 -9.34 -31.86 4.81
CA TYR A 173 -10.79 -31.69 4.84
C TYR A 173 -11.50 -32.72 3.96
N GLU A 174 -11.01 -32.94 2.73
CA GLU A 174 -11.56 -33.91 1.79
C GLU A 174 -11.44 -35.35 2.31
N LEU A 175 -10.27 -35.73 2.85
CA LEU A 175 -10.06 -37.02 3.51
C LEU A 175 -11.01 -37.20 4.70
N TYR A 176 -11.14 -36.17 5.54
CA TYR A 176 -12.03 -36.25 6.70
C TYR A 176 -13.50 -36.35 6.30
N VAL A 177 -13.98 -35.59 5.32
CA VAL A 177 -15.41 -35.56 4.96
C VAL A 177 -15.83 -36.78 4.14
N SER A 178 -14.96 -37.29 3.26
CA SER A 178 -15.26 -38.47 2.43
C SER A 178 -15.22 -39.78 3.21
N SER A 179 -14.48 -39.85 4.31
CA SER A 179 -14.36 -41.08 5.09
C SER A 179 -15.63 -41.42 5.88
N VAL A 180 -16.12 -42.66 5.67
CA VAL A 180 -17.27 -43.24 6.38
C VAL A 180 -16.96 -43.49 7.86
N SER A 181 -15.73 -43.92 8.18
CA SER A 181 -15.31 -44.30 9.53
C SER A 181 -14.08 -43.53 9.99
N LYS A 182 -14.14 -42.92 11.18
CA LYS A 182 -13.03 -42.11 11.72
C LYS A 182 -12.01 -42.99 12.46
N THR A 183 -11.24 -43.76 11.67
CA THR A 183 -10.23 -44.70 12.20
C THR A 183 -8.98 -43.99 12.71
N GLU A 184 -8.12 -44.72 13.42
CA GLU A 184 -6.85 -44.20 13.91
C GLU A 184 -5.87 -43.90 12.77
N GLU A 185 -5.90 -44.70 11.70
CA GLU A 185 -5.08 -44.52 10.49
C GLU A 185 -5.42 -43.20 9.80
N LEU A 186 -6.71 -42.92 9.58
CA LEU A 186 -7.17 -41.64 9.05
C LEU A 186 -6.72 -40.48 9.94
N ALA A 187 -6.81 -40.64 11.26
CA ALA A 187 -6.37 -39.62 12.19
C ALA A 187 -4.85 -39.35 12.10
N LYS A 188 -4.03 -40.38 11.84
CA LYS A 188 -2.58 -40.24 11.62
C LYS A 188 -2.30 -39.45 10.33
N GLU A 189 -2.99 -39.76 9.24
CA GLU A 189 -2.86 -39.04 7.96
C GLU A 189 -3.20 -37.55 8.10
N ILE A 190 -4.34 -37.23 8.73
CA ILE A 190 -4.75 -35.83 8.95
C ILE A 190 -3.77 -35.10 9.88
N VAL A 191 -3.18 -35.79 10.86
CA VAL A 191 -2.16 -35.20 11.73
C VAL A 191 -0.91 -34.82 10.94
N ILE A 192 -0.46 -35.66 10.00
CA ILE A 192 0.67 -35.36 9.12
C ILE A 192 0.38 -34.09 8.31
N LEU A 193 -0.78 -34.01 7.66
CA LEU A 193 -1.19 -32.82 6.89
C LEU A 193 -1.26 -31.58 7.77
N LYS A 194 -1.93 -31.67 8.92
CA LYS A 194 -2.04 -30.58 9.89
C LYS A 194 -0.67 -30.09 10.36
N ASP A 195 0.26 -31.00 10.61
CA ASP A 195 1.60 -30.66 11.11
C ASP A 195 2.54 -30.17 10.00
N SER A 196 2.15 -30.31 8.73
CA SER A 196 2.78 -29.62 7.60
C SER A 196 2.39 -28.13 7.47
N MET A 197 1.41 -27.64 8.26
CA MET A 197 0.84 -26.30 8.11
C MET A 197 1.35 -25.26 9.11
N ASN A 198 1.14 -23.97 8.79
CA ASN A 198 1.32 -22.83 9.68
C ASN A 198 2.73 -22.80 10.30
N LYS A 199 2.84 -22.62 11.63
CA LYS A 199 4.12 -22.54 12.35
C LYS A 199 4.93 -23.84 12.35
N LYS A 200 4.32 -24.98 11.99
CA LYS A 200 5.02 -26.26 11.91
C LYS A 200 5.54 -26.56 10.50
N ARG A 201 5.13 -25.77 9.50
CA ARG A 201 5.63 -25.90 8.13
C ARG A 201 7.12 -25.61 8.09
N THR A 202 7.88 -26.56 7.58
CA THR A 202 9.32 -26.43 7.30
C THR A 202 9.64 -26.54 5.81
N ASN A 203 8.79 -27.25 5.05
CA ASN A 203 8.91 -27.35 3.60
C ASN A 203 8.04 -26.30 2.89
N PHE A 204 8.69 -25.48 2.07
CA PHE A 204 8.09 -24.44 1.25
C PHE A 204 8.21 -24.72 -0.25
N ASP A 205 8.77 -25.87 -0.63
CA ASP A 205 8.86 -26.29 -2.02
C ASP A 205 7.49 -26.79 -2.49
N SER A 206 7.07 -26.33 -3.66
CA SER A 206 5.86 -26.79 -4.34
C SER A 206 6.24 -27.75 -5.47
N GLU A 207 5.60 -28.93 -5.54
CA GLU A 207 5.84 -29.91 -6.62
C GLU A 207 5.58 -29.35 -8.03
N LYS A 208 4.69 -28.34 -8.13
CA LYS A 208 4.43 -27.57 -9.35
C LYS A 208 4.67 -26.10 -9.08
N PRO A 209 5.38 -25.36 -9.96
CA PRO A 209 5.62 -23.95 -9.76
C PRO A 209 4.28 -23.20 -9.67
N HIS A 210 3.98 -22.67 -8.49
CA HIS A 210 2.79 -21.86 -8.26
C HIS A 210 2.97 -20.50 -8.97
N LYS A 211 2.06 -20.17 -9.88
CA LYS A 211 2.12 -18.91 -10.64
C LYS A 211 1.53 -17.77 -9.79
N ILE A 212 2.42 -16.92 -9.27
CA ILE A 212 2.03 -15.68 -8.58
C ILE A 212 1.38 -14.73 -9.59
N ASN A 213 0.16 -14.28 -9.29
CA ASN A 213 -0.59 -13.33 -10.12
C ASN A 213 -1.07 -12.14 -9.28
N ILE A 214 -0.38 -11.00 -9.43
CA ILE A 214 -0.72 -9.75 -8.75
C ILE A 214 -1.75 -8.99 -9.60
N THR A 215 -2.93 -8.78 -9.06
CA THR A 215 -3.99 -7.94 -9.65
C THR A 215 -4.18 -6.67 -8.81
N ASP A 216 -4.95 -5.70 -9.33
CA ASP A 216 -5.16 -4.42 -8.62
C ASP A 216 -5.82 -4.65 -7.25
N ASN A 217 -6.93 -5.40 -7.23
CA ASN A 217 -7.68 -5.69 -6.02
C ASN A 217 -6.95 -6.69 -5.10
N TRP A 218 -6.20 -7.66 -5.63
CA TRP A 218 -5.36 -8.52 -4.79
C TRP A 218 -4.29 -7.70 -4.07
N LEU A 219 -3.61 -6.77 -4.76
CA LEU A 219 -2.59 -5.94 -4.12
C LEU A 219 -3.22 -5.05 -3.05
N LEU A 220 -4.39 -4.48 -3.32
CA LEU A 220 -5.12 -3.68 -2.33
C LEU A 220 -5.45 -4.50 -1.08
N GLY A 221 -6.07 -5.68 -1.23
CA GLY A 221 -6.39 -6.54 -0.08
C GLY A 221 -5.15 -6.90 0.74
N PHE A 222 -4.04 -7.20 0.06
CA PHE A 222 -2.77 -7.47 0.75
C PHE A 222 -2.21 -6.23 1.46
N VAL A 223 -2.32 -5.05 0.85
CA VAL A 223 -1.97 -3.75 1.46
C VAL A 223 -2.84 -3.45 2.67
N GLU A 224 -4.13 -3.71 2.61
CA GLU A 224 -5.06 -3.50 3.72
C GLU A 224 -4.76 -4.39 4.93
N GLY A 225 -4.18 -5.57 4.73
CA GLY A 225 -3.58 -6.36 5.81
C GLY A 225 -2.18 -5.87 6.22
N ASP A 226 -1.18 -6.07 5.38
CA ASP A 226 0.26 -5.96 5.72
C ASP A 226 0.95 -4.66 5.28
N GLY A 227 0.26 -3.79 4.52
CA GLY A 227 0.78 -2.50 4.06
C GLY A 227 0.85 -1.43 5.14
N SER A 228 1.68 -0.41 4.93
CA SER A 228 1.81 0.72 5.84
C SER A 228 2.05 2.04 5.10
N PHE A 229 1.27 3.05 5.49
CA PHE A 229 1.42 4.44 5.04
C PHE A 229 2.03 5.27 6.18
N CYS A 230 3.31 5.61 6.04
CA CYS A 230 4.09 6.28 7.07
C CYS A 230 4.52 7.68 6.63
N VAL A 231 4.56 8.60 7.59
CA VAL A 231 5.16 9.93 7.41
C VAL A 231 6.35 10.07 8.36
N ALA A 232 7.54 10.33 7.82
CA ALA A 232 8.69 10.67 8.66
C ALA A 232 8.47 12.05 9.30
N LYS A 233 8.56 12.14 10.64
CA LYS A 233 8.39 13.43 11.35
C LYS A 233 9.33 14.50 10.83
N THR A 234 10.60 14.13 10.64
CA THR A 234 11.60 15.03 10.05
C THR A 234 11.40 15.11 8.54
N GLY A 235 11.17 16.32 8.04
CA GLY A 235 11.02 16.58 6.61
C GLY A 235 9.74 16.03 5.98
N LEU A 236 8.80 15.47 6.77
CA LEU A 236 7.49 14.99 6.32
C LEU A 236 7.57 14.08 5.09
N ILE A 237 8.52 13.13 5.09
CA ILE A 237 8.73 12.23 3.95
C ILE A 237 7.66 11.16 3.97
N LEU A 238 6.85 11.12 2.91
CA LEU A 238 5.88 10.07 2.68
C LEU A 238 6.60 8.76 2.33
N THR A 239 6.27 7.70 3.05
CA THR A 239 6.77 6.34 2.81
C THR A 239 5.59 5.38 2.73
N PHE A 240 5.52 4.60 1.65
CA PHE A 240 4.71 3.39 1.60
C PHE A 240 5.62 2.18 1.79
N SER A 241 5.19 1.20 2.57
CA SER A 241 5.95 -0.04 2.75
C SER A 241 5.07 -1.27 2.93
N LEU A 242 5.60 -2.42 2.53
CA LEU A 242 5.02 -3.75 2.71
C LEU A 242 6.07 -4.69 3.29
N GLY A 243 5.74 -5.49 4.30
CA GLY A 243 6.65 -6.44 4.90
C GLY A 243 6.09 -7.86 4.88
N GLN A 244 6.88 -8.86 4.49
CA GLN A 244 6.45 -10.26 4.50
C GLN A 244 7.57 -11.22 4.90
N LYS A 245 7.24 -12.25 5.67
CA LYS A 245 8.18 -13.28 6.15
C LYS A 245 8.39 -14.36 5.09
N GLY A 246 9.64 -14.70 4.76
CA GLY A 246 10.00 -15.86 3.91
C GLY A 246 9.55 -15.81 2.43
N ASN A 247 8.59 -14.97 2.07
CA ASN A 247 7.96 -14.91 0.75
C ASN A 247 8.74 -14.01 -0.23
N LEU A 248 10.00 -14.33 -0.54
CA LEU A 248 10.81 -13.50 -1.44
C LEU A 248 10.18 -13.35 -2.84
N ALA A 249 9.81 -14.47 -3.47
CA ALA A 249 9.23 -14.46 -4.81
C ALA A 249 7.96 -13.61 -4.91
N LEU A 250 7.12 -13.62 -3.86
CA LEU A 250 5.95 -12.74 -3.78
C LEU A 250 6.35 -11.27 -3.73
N MET A 251 7.34 -10.92 -2.91
CA MET A 251 7.79 -9.54 -2.78
C MET A 251 8.46 -9.02 -4.05
N GLU A 252 9.19 -9.87 -4.78
CA GLU A 252 9.73 -9.56 -6.11
C GLU A 252 8.63 -9.39 -7.17
N ALA A 253 7.58 -10.20 -7.11
CA ALA A 253 6.41 -10.04 -7.98
C ALA A 253 5.66 -8.74 -7.70
N ILE A 254 5.43 -8.39 -6.43
CA ILE A 254 4.83 -7.10 -6.03
C ILE A 254 5.72 -5.93 -6.49
N GLN A 255 7.03 -6.02 -6.29
CA GLN A 255 7.97 -5.00 -6.74
C GLN A 255 7.88 -4.78 -8.24
N SER A 256 7.92 -5.87 -9.02
CA SER A 256 7.81 -5.83 -10.48
C SER A 256 6.47 -5.25 -10.94
N TYR A 257 5.39 -5.62 -10.26
CA TYR A 257 4.06 -5.10 -10.53
C TYR A 257 3.98 -3.58 -10.29
N LEU A 258 4.50 -3.09 -9.17
CA LEU A 258 4.57 -1.66 -8.86
C LEU A 258 5.46 -0.92 -9.88
N PHE A 259 6.61 -1.47 -10.29
CA PHE A 259 7.41 -0.89 -11.37
C PHE A 259 6.62 -0.71 -12.66
N ASN A 260 5.80 -1.70 -13.02
CA ASN A 260 4.99 -1.66 -14.23
C ASN A 260 3.83 -0.65 -14.16
N LEU A 261 3.40 -0.20 -12.98
CA LEU A 261 2.42 0.88 -12.87
C LEU A 261 2.96 2.20 -13.48
N ALA A 262 4.26 2.47 -13.32
CA ALA A 262 4.89 3.65 -13.95
C ALA A 262 4.88 3.55 -15.48
N ASN A 263 5.09 2.35 -16.02
CA ASN A 263 5.14 2.11 -17.46
C ASN A 263 3.77 2.22 -18.13
N LYS A 264 2.70 1.77 -17.47
CA LYS A 264 1.31 1.92 -17.97
C LYS A 264 0.90 3.39 -18.15
N ASN A 265 1.35 4.26 -17.23
CA ASN A 265 1.06 5.70 -17.29
C ASN A 265 1.94 6.46 -18.30
N SER A 266 3.00 5.83 -18.83
CA SER A 266 3.96 6.45 -19.77
C SER A 266 3.56 6.33 -21.24
N SER A 267 2.31 5.96 -21.54
CA SER A 267 1.76 5.75 -22.89
C SER A 267 1.73 6.99 -23.81
N THR A 268 2.39 8.10 -23.46
CA THR A 268 2.43 9.32 -24.30
C THR A 268 3.83 9.86 -24.60
N THR A 269 4.92 9.19 -24.25
CA THR A 269 6.26 9.58 -24.74
C THR A 269 7.19 8.38 -24.82
N GLY A 270 7.57 8.04 -26.06
CA GLY A 270 8.77 7.30 -26.49
C GLY A 270 9.37 6.27 -25.53
N ARG A 271 9.31 4.99 -25.93
CA ARG A 271 10.25 3.97 -25.45
C ARG A 271 11.68 4.47 -25.66
N THR A 272 12.35 4.84 -24.58
CA THR A 272 13.80 4.77 -24.50
C THR A 272 14.12 3.75 -23.42
N GLU A 273 14.43 2.53 -23.87
CA GLU A 273 15.27 1.62 -23.10
C GLU A 273 16.62 2.32 -22.92
N VAL A 274 16.76 3.08 -21.83
CA VAL A 274 18.08 3.50 -21.38
C VAL A 274 18.61 2.36 -20.54
N GLN A 275 19.55 1.60 -21.12
CA GLN A 275 20.48 0.76 -20.37
C GLN A 275 21.36 1.68 -19.52
N GLY A 276 20.84 2.05 -18.35
CA GLY A 276 21.48 2.83 -17.31
C GLY A 276 20.73 2.50 -16.03
N GLU A 277 21.44 2.21 -14.94
CA GLU A 277 20.92 1.74 -13.66
C GLU A 277 19.57 2.39 -13.33
N SER A 278 18.47 1.64 -13.47
CA SER A 278 17.14 2.14 -13.15
C SER A 278 17.17 2.63 -11.71
N ILE A 279 16.98 3.94 -11.51
CA ILE A 279 16.89 4.52 -10.16
C ILE A 279 15.73 3.79 -9.47
N ASN A 280 16.05 2.82 -8.62
CA ASN A 280 15.07 1.97 -7.97
C ASN A 280 14.25 2.84 -7.01
N PHE A 281 13.10 3.36 -7.46
CA PHE A 281 12.18 4.12 -6.62
C PHE A 281 11.38 3.22 -5.66
N ILE A 282 11.44 1.90 -5.88
CA ILE A 282 10.93 0.84 -5.01
C ILE A 282 12.11 -0.03 -4.57
N TYR A 283 12.39 -0.03 -3.27
CA TYR A 283 13.46 -0.82 -2.67
C TYR A 283 12.91 -2.11 -2.08
N LEU A 284 13.53 -3.25 -2.38
CA LEU A 284 13.28 -4.50 -1.67
C LEU A 284 14.51 -4.81 -0.80
N THR A 285 14.31 -4.85 0.52
CA THR A 285 15.38 -5.09 1.49
C THR A 285 15.06 -6.28 2.39
N LYS A 286 16.10 -6.82 3.03
CA LYS A 286 15.99 -7.90 4.01
C LYS A 286 16.22 -7.34 5.40
N SER A 287 15.30 -7.61 6.30
CA SER A 287 15.42 -7.36 7.72
C SER A 287 15.66 -8.70 8.42
N SER A 288 16.80 -8.83 9.11
CA SER A 288 17.00 -9.90 10.08
C SER A 288 16.79 -9.34 11.48
N ARG A 289 15.97 -10.01 12.30
CA ARG A 289 16.02 -9.77 13.74
C ARG A 289 17.14 -10.67 14.29
N LYS A 290 18.02 -10.12 15.14
CA LYS A 290 19.12 -10.85 15.78
C LYS A 290 18.71 -12.14 16.51
N SER A 291 17.42 -12.38 16.74
CA SER A 291 16.84 -13.52 17.46
C SER A 291 15.90 -14.43 16.64
N SER A 292 15.75 -14.22 15.32
CA SER A 292 14.84 -15.03 14.48
C SER A 292 15.58 -15.61 13.28
N SER A 293 15.43 -16.92 13.07
CA SER A 293 15.89 -17.63 11.87
C SER A 293 15.13 -17.23 10.60
N GLU A 294 14.02 -16.49 10.72
CA GLU A 294 13.16 -16.12 9.58
C GLU A 294 13.51 -14.74 9.03
N ILE A 295 13.79 -14.68 7.74
CA ILE A 295 14.04 -13.43 7.00
C ILE A 295 12.71 -12.72 6.76
N ILE A 296 12.66 -11.42 7.07
CA ILE A 296 11.55 -10.53 6.68
C ILE A 296 12.01 -9.71 5.48
N TYR A 297 11.26 -9.80 4.39
CA TYR A 297 11.45 -8.98 3.21
C TYR A 297 10.58 -7.72 3.33
N VAL A 298 11.15 -6.55 3.08
CA VAL A 298 10.45 -5.27 3.17
C VAL A 298 10.59 -4.50 1.87
N LEU A 299 9.46 -4.22 1.24
CA LEU A 299 9.34 -3.32 0.11
C LEU A 299 9.07 -1.91 0.62
N ILE A 300 9.81 -0.92 0.10
CA ILE A 300 9.75 0.47 0.55
C ILE A 300 9.71 1.40 -0.66
N VAL A 301 8.75 2.33 -0.67
CA VAL A 301 8.60 3.39 -1.68
C VAL A 301 8.66 4.74 -0.97
N LYS A 302 9.66 5.56 -1.33
CA LYS A 302 9.89 6.90 -0.75
C LYS A 302 10.06 7.99 -1.81
N ASN A 303 10.17 7.61 -3.08
CA ASN A 303 10.35 8.56 -4.15
C ASN A 303 9.08 9.42 -4.27
N LYS A 304 9.24 10.73 -4.06
CA LYS A 304 8.15 11.70 -4.05
C LYS A 304 7.36 11.68 -5.36
N ASP A 305 8.06 11.73 -6.49
CA ASP A 305 7.44 11.83 -7.81
C ASP A 305 6.63 10.57 -8.15
N TYR A 306 7.15 9.39 -7.82
CA TYR A 306 6.42 8.13 -7.99
C TYR A 306 5.19 8.05 -7.05
N ILE A 307 5.34 8.44 -5.78
CA ILE A 307 4.23 8.45 -4.83
C ILE A 307 3.09 9.34 -5.34
N GLU A 308 3.42 10.56 -5.76
CA GLU A 308 2.42 11.57 -6.11
C GLU A 308 1.75 11.32 -7.44
N ASN A 309 2.51 10.89 -8.45
CA ASN A 309 2.01 10.80 -9.82
C ASN A 309 1.59 9.40 -10.22
N ILE A 310 2.01 8.36 -9.48
CA ILE A 310 1.69 6.96 -9.80
C ILE A 310 0.92 6.31 -8.67
N LEU A 311 1.49 6.27 -7.45
CA LEU A 311 0.95 5.46 -6.36
C LEU A 311 -0.34 6.04 -5.77
N ILE A 312 -0.42 7.37 -5.58
CA ILE A 312 -1.63 8.03 -5.09
C ILE A 312 -2.78 7.85 -6.10
N PRO A 313 -2.64 8.22 -7.39
CA PRO A 313 -3.69 7.99 -8.38
C PRO A 313 -4.11 6.52 -8.51
N TYR A 314 -3.16 5.60 -8.39
CA TYR A 314 -3.45 4.16 -8.38
C TYR A 314 -4.37 3.79 -7.21
N PHE A 315 -4.01 4.12 -5.97
CA PHE A 315 -4.86 3.82 -4.81
C PHE A 315 -6.19 4.62 -4.81
N ASP A 316 -6.21 5.82 -5.38
CA ASP A 316 -7.44 6.62 -5.54
C ASP A 316 -8.44 5.97 -6.51
N SER A 317 -7.98 5.07 -7.39
CA SER A 317 -8.83 4.32 -8.32
C SER A 317 -9.44 3.06 -7.71
N LEU A 318 -9.08 2.71 -6.48
CA LEU A 318 -9.47 1.46 -5.81
C LEU A 318 -10.37 1.73 -4.60
N ILE A 319 -11.15 0.73 -4.21
CA ILE A 319 -12.09 0.83 -3.10
C ILE A 319 -11.52 0.07 -1.90
N PHE A 320 -11.15 0.82 -0.85
CA PHE A 320 -10.69 0.22 0.40
C PHE A 320 -11.87 -0.34 1.21
N HIS A 321 -11.58 -1.36 2.01
CA HIS A 321 -12.59 -2.07 2.81
C HIS A 321 -12.21 -2.20 4.30
N SER A 322 -11.07 -1.66 4.70
CA SER A 322 -10.57 -1.60 6.07
C SER A 322 -10.33 -0.16 6.50
N LYS A 323 -10.11 0.04 7.80
CA LYS A 323 -9.73 1.35 8.35
C LYS A 323 -8.41 1.91 7.79
N LYS A 324 -7.61 1.10 7.09
CA LYS A 324 -6.35 1.54 6.47
C LYS A 324 -6.55 2.64 5.44
N GLU A 325 -7.75 2.72 4.85
CA GLU A 325 -8.18 3.86 4.04
C GLU A 325 -7.94 5.19 4.76
N LEU A 326 -8.31 5.27 6.04
CA LEU A 326 -8.19 6.50 6.82
C LEU A 326 -6.71 6.93 6.97
N ASP A 327 -5.81 5.96 7.12
CA ASP A 327 -4.38 6.21 7.21
C ASP A 327 -3.80 6.63 5.86
N TYR A 328 -4.25 6.02 4.77
CA TYR A 328 -3.93 6.45 3.41
C TYR A 328 -4.39 7.88 3.11
N LEU A 329 -5.63 8.23 3.49
CA LEU A 329 -6.19 9.57 3.29
C LEU A 329 -5.44 10.63 4.11
N ASP A 330 -5.09 10.33 5.35
CA ASP A 330 -4.26 11.19 6.21
C ASP A 330 -2.86 11.39 5.62
N TRP A 331 -2.22 10.30 5.18
CA TRP A 331 -0.93 10.30 4.52
C TRP A 331 -0.92 11.13 3.23
N LYS A 332 -1.94 10.95 2.37
CA LYS A 332 -2.17 11.73 1.15
C LYS A 332 -2.36 13.22 1.46
N SER A 333 -3.15 13.54 2.49
CA SER A 333 -3.42 14.92 2.91
C SER A 333 -2.16 15.65 3.35
N ILE A 334 -1.32 15.00 4.17
CA ILE A 334 -0.02 15.55 4.58
C ILE A 334 0.88 15.80 3.35
N GLY A 335 0.89 14.89 2.38
CA GLY A 335 1.60 15.09 1.10
C GLY A 335 1.16 16.36 0.37
N LYS A 336 -0.15 16.54 0.20
CA LYS A 336 -0.72 17.72 -0.47
C LYS A 336 -0.36 19.03 0.26
N LEU A 337 -0.51 19.06 1.59
CA LEU A 337 -0.14 20.22 2.42
C LEU A 337 1.35 20.55 2.29
N LYS A 338 2.20 19.51 2.24
CA LYS A 338 3.65 19.67 2.07
C LYS A 338 4.00 20.25 0.70
N ASN A 339 3.32 19.81 -0.36
CA ASN A 339 3.57 20.27 -1.73
C ASN A 339 3.25 21.74 -1.96
N LEU A 340 2.31 22.28 -1.20
CA LEU A 340 1.98 23.69 -1.18
C LEU A 340 2.79 24.49 -0.15
N GLY A 341 3.75 23.87 0.54
CA GLY A 341 4.56 24.55 1.56
C GLY A 341 3.78 24.98 2.80
N LEU A 342 2.54 24.49 2.98
CA LEU A 342 1.64 24.90 4.05
C LEU A 342 2.10 24.40 5.42
N HIS A 343 2.92 23.34 5.45
CA HIS A 343 3.59 22.86 6.65
C HIS A 343 4.61 23.86 7.27
N TYR A 344 4.92 24.98 6.60
CA TYR A 344 5.70 26.07 7.18
C TYR A 344 4.82 27.15 7.85
N LEU A 345 3.50 27.06 7.74
CA LEU A 345 2.55 27.96 8.39
C LEU A 345 2.14 27.42 9.76
N PRO A 346 1.93 28.26 10.78
CA PRO A 346 1.54 27.82 12.12
C PRO A 346 0.29 26.92 12.14
N GLU A 347 -0.74 27.27 11.38
CA GLU A 347 -1.98 26.52 11.22
C GLU A 347 -1.77 25.18 10.48
N GLY A 348 -0.86 25.14 9.50
CA GLY A 348 -0.49 23.92 8.80
C GLY A 348 0.28 22.95 9.69
N VAL A 349 1.20 23.46 10.53
CA VAL A 349 1.90 22.64 11.53
C VAL A 349 0.90 22.01 12.50
N LYS A 350 0.00 22.81 13.09
CA LYS A 350 -1.03 22.32 14.01
C LYS A 350 -1.91 21.24 13.37
N LEU A 351 -2.35 21.44 12.13
CA LEU A 351 -3.18 20.46 11.44
C LEU A 351 -2.42 19.16 11.15
N ILE A 352 -1.15 19.24 10.72
CA ILE A 352 -0.34 18.05 10.47
C ILE A 352 -0.08 17.28 11.77
N GLU A 353 0.22 17.97 12.87
CA GLU A 353 0.36 17.33 14.19
C GLU A 353 -0.93 16.64 14.63
N LEU A 354 -2.08 17.28 14.41
CA LEU A 354 -3.39 16.69 14.66
C LEU A 354 -3.58 15.42 13.81
N ILE A 355 -3.33 15.46 12.51
CA ILE A 355 -3.44 14.27 11.63
C ILE A 355 -2.51 13.14 12.10
N LEU A 356 -1.24 13.45 12.39
CA LEU A 356 -0.26 12.48 12.88
C LEU A 356 -0.68 11.84 14.23
N SER A 357 -1.40 12.59 15.07
CA SER A 357 -1.96 12.09 16.33
C SER A 357 -3.19 11.20 16.17
N GLN A 358 -3.76 11.11 14.96
CA GLN A 358 -5.00 10.38 14.66
C GLN A 358 -4.82 9.26 13.64
N MET A 359 -3.61 9.07 13.10
CA MET A 359 -3.30 8.05 12.08
C MET A 359 -2.55 6.83 12.64
N ASN A 360 -2.59 5.72 11.90
CA ASN A 360 -1.92 4.45 12.20
C ASN A 360 -2.27 3.94 13.61
N GLU A 361 -1.26 3.57 14.41
CA GLU A 361 -1.47 3.05 15.75
C GLU A 361 -2.20 4.04 16.66
N ASN A 362 -2.00 5.35 16.46
CA ASN A 362 -2.65 6.39 17.25
C ASN A 362 -4.17 6.46 17.02
N ARG A 363 -4.67 5.85 15.93
CA ARG A 363 -6.10 5.71 15.65
C ARG A 363 -6.77 4.65 16.52
N LEU A 364 -6.01 3.71 17.07
CA LEU A 364 -6.59 2.57 17.78
C LEU A 364 -7.22 3.04 19.10
N SER A 365 -8.44 2.57 19.37
CA SER A 365 -9.15 2.78 20.63
C SER A 365 -8.34 2.32 21.84
N SER A 366 -7.48 1.32 21.66
CA SER A 366 -6.56 0.79 22.67
C SER A 366 -5.41 1.72 23.05
N ARG A 367 -5.15 2.81 22.32
CA ARG A 367 -4.11 3.80 22.68
C ARG A 367 -4.59 4.87 23.66
N GLY A 368 -5.90 4.99 23.90
CA GLY A 368 -6.46 5.99 24.81
C GLY A 368 -6.37 7.44 24.31
N ILE A 369 -6.02 7.65 23.03
CA ILE A 369 -6.06 8.96 22.39
C ILE A 369 -7.52 9.28 22.05
N LYS A 370 -8.00 10.45 22.45
CA LYS A 370 -9.37 10.88 22.16
C LYS A 370 -9.54 11.02 20.64
N PRO A 371 -10.48 10.31 20.01
CA PRO A 371 -10.72 10.44 18.58
C PRO A 371 -11.28 11.83 18.27
N VAL A 372 -10.79 12.41 17.20
CA VAL A 372 -11.29 13.67 16.64
C VAL A 372 -12.18 13.35 15.44
N GLU A 373 -13.28 14.09 15.30
CA GLU A 373 -14.22 13.90 14.20
C GLU A 373 -13.53 14.03 12.84
N ARG A 374 -13.74 13.04 11.98
CA ARG A 374 -13.08 12.96 10.67
C ARG A 374 -13.48 14.10 9.74
N ASN A 375 -14.74 14.49 9.78
CA ASN A 375 -15.27 15.60 8.97
C ASN A 375 -14.57 16.93 9.32
N PHE A 376 -14.25 17.15 10.61
CA PHE A 376 -13.51 18.34 11.05
C PHE A 376 -12.07 18.36 10.51
N ILE A 377 -11.34 17.24 10.63
CA ILE A 377 -9.98 17.14 10.07
C ILE A 377 -10.01 17.38 8.56
N GLN A 378 -10.97 16.77 7.87
CA GLN A 378 -11.13 16.91 6.43
C GLN A 378 -11.49 18.33 6.00
N SER A 379 -12.38 19.02 6.72
CA SER A 379 -12.72 20.41 6.44
C SER A 379 -11.53 21.33 6.61
N GLU A 380 -10.71 21.13 7.65
CA GLU A 380 -9.48 21.92 7.86
C GLU A 380 -8.43 21.66 6.79
N VAL A 381 -8.27 20.39 6.35
CA VAL A 381 -7.41 20.07 5.19
C VAL A 381 -7.90 20.79 3.94
N ILE A 382 -9.19 20.72 3.63
CA ILE A 382 -9.77 21.38 2.45
C ILE A 382 -9.57 22.90 2.53
N ARG A 383 -9.87 23.50 3.69
CA ARG A 383 -9.71 24.94 3.92
C ARG A 383 -8.28 25.41 3.65
N LEU A 384 -7.27 24.68 4.12
CA LEU A 384 -5.87 25.03 3.86
C LEU A 384 -5.46 24.78 2.39
N LEU A 385 -5.92 23.68 1.78
CA LEU A 385 -5.61 23.35 0.38
C LEU A 385 -6.26 24.30 -0.63
N GLN A 386 -7.39 24.92 -0.29
CA GLN A 386 -8.03 25.97 -1.09
C GLN A 386 -7.30 27.33 -1.00
N GLY A 387 -6.44 27.49 0.01
CA GLY A 387 -5.59 28.67 0.14
C GLY A 387 -4.45 28.72 -0.89
N PRO A 388 -3.75 29.86 -1.00
CA PRO A 388 -2.62 29.98 -1.91
C PRO A 388 -1.45 29.11 -1.43
N SER A 389 -0.70 28.57 -2.39
CA SER A 389 0.60 27.93 -2.10
C SER A 389 1.49 28.88 -1.28
N ASN A 390 2.17 28.38 -0.25
CA ASN A 390 3.22 29.12 0.47
C ASN A 390 4.55 29.14 -0.29
N TYR A 391 4.64 28.41 -1.41
CA TYR A 391 5.75 28.50 -2.34
C TYR A 391 5.48 29.48 -3.48
N GLU A 392 6.54 30.09 -3.95
CA GLU A 392 6.59 30.95 -5.12
C GLU A 392 7.85 30.62 -5.92
N ILE A 393 7.81 30.70 -7.24
CA ILE A 393 9.03 30.55 -8.06
C ILE A 393 9.60 31.94 -8.30
N ARG A 394 10.79 32.21 -7.76
CA ARG A 394 11.57 33.43 -8.00
C ARG A 394 12.91 33.03 -8.60
N GLU A 395 13.26 33.59 -9.75
CA GLU A 395 14.54 33.32 -10.43
C GLU A 395 14.79 31.81 -10.66
N GLY A 396 13.73 31.05 -11.01
CA GLY A 396 13.81 29.60 -11.21
C GLY A 396 14.01 28.77 -9.92
N ARG A 397 13.98 29.41 -8.75
CA ARG A 397 14.12 28.75 -7.44
C ARG A 397 12.83 28.85 -6.64
N ILE A 398 12.60 27.83 -5.80
CA ILE A 398 11.46 27.85 -4.88
C ILE A 398 11.78 28.81 -3.73
N PHE A 399 10.96 29.83 -3.57
CA PHE A 399 10.94 30.78 -2.48
C PHE A 399 9.81 30.43 -1.51
N ILE A 400 10.10 30.42 -0.21
CA ILE A 400 9.14 30.12 0.86
C ILE A 400 8.63 31.45 1.42
N LYS A 401 7.39 31.82 1.10
CA LYS A 401 6.84 33.15 1.42
C LYS A 401 6.85 33.44 2.92
N SER A 402 6.32 32.51 3.73
CA SER A 402 6.21 32.69 5.18
C SER A 402 7.55 32.82 5.91
N LEU A 403 8.63 32.27 5.35
CA LEU A 403 9.96 32.26 5.97
C LEU A 403 10.92 33.28 5.35
N ASN A 404 10.46 34.03 4.34
CA ASN A 404 11.26 34.99 3.57
C ASN A 404 12.63 34.43 3.15
N LYS A 405 12.65 33.18 2.66
CA LYS A 405 13.90 32.50 2.28
C LYS A 405 13.71 31.54 1.11
N TYR A 406 14.78 31.33 0.35
CA TYR A 406 14.83 30.28 -0.65
C TYR A 406 14.80 28.89 0.03
N HIS A 407 14.09 27.96 -0.58
CA HIS A 407 14.04 26.58 -0.11
C HIS A 407 15.44 25.97 -0.19
N SER A 408 15.97 25.52 0.96
CA SER A 408 17.28 24.89 1.08
C SER A 408 17.21 23.44 0.56
N GLY A 409 17.15 23.29 -0.74
CA GLY A 409 17.48 22.06 -1.45
C GLY A 409 18.44 22.44 -2.58
N ARG A 410 19.34 21.53 -2.99
CA ARG A 410 20.06 21.74 -4.24
C ARG A 410 19.00 21.86 -5.33
N THR A 411 18.75 23.08 -5.81
CA THR A 411 17.94 23.29 -7.00
C THR A 411 18.57 22.42 -8.08
N LYS A 412 17.77 21.56 -8.70
CA LYS A 412 18.22 20.78 -9.84
C LYS A 412 18.62 21.80 -10.91
N THR A 413 19.91 22.07 -11.01
CA THR A 413 20.45 23.04 -11.96
C THR A 413 20.27 22.45 -13.33
N LYS A 414 19.34 23.02 -14.10
CA LYS A 414 19.14 22.66 -15.50
C LYS A 414 20.44 22.99 -16.24
N VAL A 415 20.90 22.06 -17.07
CA VAL A 415 22.16 22.22 -17.81
C VAL A 415 21.97 21.84 -19.27
N GLU A 416 22.66 22.55 -20.14
CA GLU A 416 22.73 22.31 -21.57
C GLU A 416 24.11 21.81 -21.94
N LEU A 417 24.16 20.78 -22.76
CA LEU A 417 25.37 20.34 -23.43
C LEU A 417 25.35 21.01 -24.82
N LYS A 418 26.31 21.92 -25.06
CA LYS A 418 26.43 22.69 -26.30
C LYS A 418 27.66 22.24 -27.08
N ASP A 419 27.60 22.24 -28.39
CA ASP A 419 28.79 22.02 -29.21
C ASP A 419 29.70 23.26 -29.23
N GLN A 420 30.80 23.19 -29.99
CA GLN A 420 31.76 24.29 -30.11
C GLN A 420 31.20 25.54 -30.83
N GLU A 421 30.09 25.39 -31.57
CA GLU A 421 29.40 26.48 -32.26
C GLU A 421 28.33 27.12 -31.36
N GLY A 422 28.13 26.58 -30.15
CA GLY A 422 27.18 27.08 -29.16
C GLY A 422 25.75 26.57 -29.35
N LEU A 423 25.52 25.64 -30.29
CA LEU A 423 24.22 25.02 -30.50
C LEU A 423 23.94 24.00 -29.41
N VAL A 424 22.70 23.99 -28.90
CA VAL A 424 22.28 23.07 -27.84
C VAL A 424 22.14 21.66 -28.44
N PHE A 425 23.06 20.78 -28.08
CA PHE A 425 22.99 19.36 -28.42
C PHE A 425 21.97 18.62 -27.56
N LYS A 426 21.94 18.89 -26.24
CA LYS A 426 20.96 18.28 -25.32
C LYS A 426 20.77 19.09 -24.05
N THR A 427 19.55 19.10 -23.53
CA THR A 427 19.19 19.76 -22.27
C THR A 427 18.84 18.72 -21.20
N PHE A 428 19.32 18.94 -19.98
CA PHE A 428 19.08 18.09 -18.82
C PHE A 428 18.42 18.90 -17.71
N ASP A 429 17.48 18.29 -17.00
CA ASP A 429 16.80 18.92 -15.86
C ASP A 429 17.67 19.06 -14.61
N SER A 430 18.87 18.45 -14.60
CA SER A 430 19.80 18.46 -13.47
C SER A 430 21.22 18.11 -13.90
N MET A 431 22.22 18.58 -13.14
CA MET A 431 23.62 18.15 -13.28
C MET A 431 23.80 16.63 -13.13
N ASN A 432 22.98 15.96 -12.31
CA ASN A 432 23.06 14.50 -12.12
C ASN A 432 22.71 13.75 -13.41
N LYS A 433 21.62 14.12 -14.10
CA LYS A 433 21.26 13.49 -15.38
C LYS A 433 22.28 13.75 -16.47
N CYS A 434 22.88 14.94 -16.47
CA CYS A 434 23.99 15.25 -17.37
C CYS A 434 25.21 14.37 -17.08
N ALA A 435 25.56 14.19 -15.80
CA ALA A 435 26.68 13.37 -15.37
C ALA A 435 26.50 11.89 -15.76
N GLU A 436 25.31 11.35 -15.53
CA GLU A 436 24.92 9.99 -15.93
C GLU A 436 25.02 9.80 -17.45
N PHE A 437 24.47 10.72 -18.24
CA PHE A 437 24.56 10.68 -19.71
C PHE A 437 26.01 10.71 -20.22
N LEU A 438 26.87 11.48 -19.56
CA LEU A 438 28.28 11.61 -19.92
C LEU A 438 29.17 10.50 -19.33
N GLY A 439 28.63 9.62 -18.48
CA GLY A 439 29.41 8.59 -17.78
C GLY A 439 30.46 9.15 -16.81
N VAL A 440 30.20 10.32 -16.20
CA VAL A 440 31.11 11.00 -15.25
C VAL A 440 30.42 11.30 -13.93
N SER A 441 31.19 11.70 -12.91
CA SER A 441 30.60 12.13 -11.63
C SER A 441 29.92 13.52 -11.73
N THR A 442 28.89 13.77 -10.91
CA THR A 442 28.29 15.12 -10.79
C THR A 442 29.32 16.16 -10.36
N HIS A 443 30.33 15.77 -9.58
CA HIS A 443 31.44 16.66 -9.22
C HIS A 443 32.24 17.08 -10.46
N THR A 444 32.49 16.16 -11.40
CA THR A 444 33.14 16.44 -12.68
C THR A 444 32.31 17.43 -13.51
N VAL A 445 31.00 17.21 -13.63
CA VAL A 445 30.10 18.16 -14.33
C VAL A 445 30.17 19.54 -13.69
N SER A 446 30.04 19.62 -12.36
CA SER A 446 30.12 20.90 -11.63
C SER A 446 31.49 21.59 -11.81
N LYS A 447 32.59 20.84 -11.80
CA LYS A 447 33.93 21.36 -12.05
C LYS A 447 34.05 21.92 -13.47
N ARG A 448 33.60 21.18 -14.49
CA ARG A 448 33.67 21.61 -15.89
C ARG A 448 32.83 22.85 -16.18
N ILE A 449 31.66 22.97 -15.56
CA ILE A 449 30.85 24.19 -15.60
C ILE A 449 31.63 25.38 -15.03
N LYS A 450 32.28 25.22 -13.87
CA LYS A 450 33.04 26.30 -13.22
C LYS A 450 34.30 26.70 -13.97
N SER A 451 35.01 25.74 -14.57
CA SER A 451 36.24 25.99 -15.33
C SER A 451 35.99 26.27 -16.81
N ASN A 452 34.73 26.24 -17.25
CA ASN A 452 34.33 26.32 -18.66
C ASN A 452 35.14 25.38 -19.59
N SER A 453 35.50 24.20 -19.08
CA SER A 453 36.35 23.25 -19.80
C SER A 453 35.51 22.22 -20.55
N PRO A 454 35.85 21.88 -21.81
CA PRO A 454 35.04 20.98 -22.63
C PRO A 454 34.94 19.57 -22.06
N VAL A 455 33.90 18.84 -22.41
CA VAL A 455 33.70 17.41 -22.18
C VAL A 455 33.69 16.64 -23.49
N ILE A 456 34.42 15.53 -23.51
CA ILE A 456 34.46 14.64 -24.68
C ILE A 456 33.36 13.61 -24.49
N PHE A 457 32.45 13.55 -25.47
CA PHE A 457 31.40 12.55 -25.55
C PHE A 457 31.31 12.06 -26.99
N ASN A 458 31.37 10.75 -27.22
CA ASN A 458 31.42 10.15 -28.57
C ASN A 458 32.48 10.81 -29.51
N ASN A 459 33.69 11.02 -29.00
CA ASN A 459 34.82 11.66 -29.70
C ASN A 459 34.57 13.09 -30.19
N LYS A 460 33.57 13.79 -29.63
CA LYS A 460 33.31 15.21 -29.89
C LYS A 460 33.37 16.01 -28.60
N GLU A 461 33.82 17.25 -28.69
CA GLU A 461 33.88 18.18 -27.56
C GLU A 461 32.58 18.96 -27.41
N PHE A 462 32.14 19.10 -26.16
CA PHE A 462 30.97 19.86 -25.78
C PHE A 462 31.25 20.74 -24.56
N ILE A 463 30.55 21.86 -24.43
CA ILE A 463 30.58 22.72 -23.25
C ILE A 463 29.30 22.51 -22.46
N ILE A 464 29.42 22.38 -21.13
CA ILE A 464 28.27 22.26 -20.23
C ILE A 464 27.93 23.65 -19.71
N HIS A 465 26.74 24.14 -20.06
CA HIS A 465 26.24 25.45 -19.68
C HIS A 465 25.09 25.31 -18.66
N VAL A 466 25.03 26.19 -17.66
CA VAL A 466 23.91 26.27 -16.73
C VAL A 466 22.81 27.14 -17.32
N CYS A 467 21.56 26.66 -17.31
CA CYS A 467 20.39 27.44 -17.75
C CYS A 467 19.90 28.39 -16.65
#